data_AF-A0A1Y6HFX7-F1
#
_entry.id   AF-A0A1Y6HFX7-F1
#
_cell.length_a   1.000
_cell.length_b   1.000
_cell.length_c   1.000
_cell.angle_alpha   90.00
_cell.angle_beta   90.00
_cell.angle_gamma   90.00
#
_symmetry.space_group_name_H-M   'P 1'
#
loop_
_entity.id
_entity.type
_entity.pdbx_description
1 polymer ?
#
loop_
_entity_poly.entity_id
_entity_poly.type
_entity_poly.pdbx_seq_one_letter_code
_entity_poly.pdbx_strand_id
1 'polypeptide(L)'
;MLTDMVVRQAKASDKPYTLADFDGLFLYVSPVGGKAWHFRYTWVGQRARISLGSYPELSLREAREFRDQARALVAKGINPRIDRKQKRQAIRLAGENTFMAVYEKWMEHRQLTLEEGRQSSLEQIRRVFKKDVFPYLKRYTIYEITRPVLLEVIGRIEKRESLSVAEKMRTWLKQLADYAMVVIPGMVEHPAIDLHVVAVPLLPVEHNPLLRMPELPLFLQTLRKYRGMQMTQLAIRLLLLTGVRTGELRLATPDQFDLEQGLWIIPVMSLKQRKMLTKKKRKRVTDIPPYIVPLPVQAIEIVRHMLDLFKPAQTYLFPGVKRITARMSENTVNRAIKRLGYDGRLTGHGIRATISTALNELGYPKVWVDAQLSHADPNRISATYNHAEYVEQRRLMMQDWADRLDLFEQNQVQIASTHLTIHLQGVPTIAGQKVTPLPALGQHAPIMLVAPNEQTMPAVGAGTQRLSAIQMPEYALPKISEVQRERLEVLDIFEGPDNLVVADYAKLAGKSRRWITYEIQARNLLSIQLGNKGQRVPVWQLNMFKRRLVQAVLKRLHRGVDTWDIYYALTRPREELDGMSPIEALTSDNQQAMVEAVCQAVSEATTPVVEKRVPINRIAECMSEF
;
A
#
# COMPACT_ATOMS: atom_id res chain seq x y z
N MET A 1 39.24 76.42 -22.15
CA MET A 1 39.37 74.98 -21.86
C MET A 1 39.91 74.84 -20.45
N LEU A 2 39.33 73.96 -19.62
CA LEU A 2 39.73 73.79 -18.22
C LEU A 2 41.06 73.02 -18.11
N THR A 3 41.84 73.34 -17.08
CA THR A 3 43.03 72.60 -16.65
C THR A 3 42.80 72.00 -15.25
N ASP A 4 43.50 70.91 -14.92
CA ASP A 4 43.35 70.27 -13.60
C ASP A 4 43.70 71.23 -12.44
N MET A 5 44.63 72.16 -12.64
CA MET A 5 44.97 73.19 -11.66
C MET A 5 43.77 74.10 -11.36
N VAL A 6 43.06 74.57 -12.39
CA VAL A 6 41.87 75.43 -12.25
C VAL A 6 40.73 74.67 -11.54
N VAL A 7 40.55 73.39 -11.87
CA VAL A 7 39.54 72.52 -11.23
C VAL A 7 39.86 72.31 -9.74
N ARG A 8 41.13 72.08 -9.39
CA ARG A 8 41.61 71.95 -8.01
C ARG A 8 41.39 73.23 -7.22
N GLN A 9 41.78 74.38 -7.78
CA GLN A 9 41.73 75.68 -7.12
C GLN A 9 40.33 76.30 -7.03
N ALA A 10 39.34 75.78 -7.76
CA ALA A 10 37.96 76.25 -7.65
C ALA A 10 37.44 76.12 -6.21
N LYS A 11 37.15 77.24 -5.54
CA LYS A 11 36.63 77.27 -4.17
C LYS A 11 35.12 77.51 -4.15
N ALA A 12 34.47 77.16 -3.04
CA ALA A 12 33.08 77.51 -2.82
C ALA A 12 32.89 79.03 -2.81
N SER A 13 31.72 79.49 -3.23
CA SER A 13 31.28 80.88 -3.17
C SER A 13 29.84 80.90 -2.63
N ASP A 14 29.36 82.06 -2.17
CA ASP A 14 28.02 82.22 -1.60
C ASP A 14 26.90 81.75 -2.56
N LYS A 15 27.16 81.77 -3.88
CA LYS A 15 26.25 81.27 -4.91
C LYS A 15 26.91 80.14 -5.72
N PRO A 16 26.14 79.13 -6.16
CA PRO A 16 26.66 78.09 -7.03
C PRO A 16 27.10 78.70 -8.37
N TYR A 17 28.25 78.26 -8.88
CA TYR A 17 28.74 78.70 -10.19
C TYR A 17 29.23 77.52 -11.02
N THR A 18 29.38 77.76 -12.33
CA THR A 18 29.84 76.75 -13.28
C THR A 18 31.08 77.22 -14.03
N LEU A 19 32.11 76.38 -14.06
CA LEU A 19 33.30 76.56 -14.89
C LEU A 19 33.12 75.76 -16.18
N ALA A 20 33.02 76.46 -17.31
CA ALA A 20 32.82 75.81 -18.60
C ALA A 20 34.11 75.16 -19.12
N ASP A 21 33.99 73.93 -19.62
CA ASP A 21 34.95 73.32 -20.53
C ASP A 21 34.38 73.32 -21.95
N PHE A 22 34.97 72.55 -22.87
CA PHE A 22 34.51 72.44 -24.24
C PHE A 22 33.42 71.37 -24.45
N ASP A 23 32.71 71.48 -25.57
CA ASP A 23 31.66 70.54 -26.01
C ASP A 23 30.57 70.30 -24.95
N GLY A 24 30.15 71.38 -24.29
CA GLY A 24 29.05 71.33 -23.32
C GLY A 24 29.38 70.69 -21.98
N LEU A 25 30.64 70.29 -21.74
CA LEU A 25 31.13 69.88 -20.42
C LEU A 25 31.39 71.11 -19.55
N PHE A 26 31.05 71.03 -18.27
CA PHE A 26 31.35 72.06 -17.29
C PHE A 26 31.42 71.46 -15.88
N LEU A 27 32.21 72.10 -15.02
CA LEU A 27 32.26 71.80 -13.59
C LEU A 27 31.25 72.68 -12.86
N TYR A 28 30.35 72.08 -12.10
CA TYR A 28 29.46 72.77 -11.16
C TYR A 28 30.10 72.78 -9.77
N VAL A 29 30.22 73.95 -9.17
CA VAL A 29 30.73 74.14 -7.81
C VAL A 29 29.57 74.59 -6.93
N SER A 30 29.26 73.80 -5.92
CA SER A 30 28.20 74.11 -4.95
C SER A 30 28.68 75.10 -3.88
N PRO A 31 27.76 75.82 -3.19
CA PRO A 31 28.12 76.73 -2.09
C PRO A 31 28.76 76.03 -0.90
N VAL A 32 28.54 74.72 -0.77
CA VAL A 32 29.11 73.86 0.30
C VAL A 32 30.47 73.27 -0.12
N GLY A 33 30.98 73.61 -1.32
CA GLY A 33 32.29 73.20 -1.82
C GLY A 33 32.34 71.87 -2.58
N GLY A 34 31.23 71.15 -2.68
CA GLY A 34 31.11 69.98 -3.55
C GLY A 34 31.23 70.36 -5.04
N LYS A 35 31.99 69.56 -5.80
CA LYS A 35 32.28 69.77 -7.23
C LYS A 35 31.72 68.60 -8.06
N ALA A 36 30.97 68.89 -9.11
CA ALA A 36 30.39 67.86 -9.97
C ALA A 36 30.52 68.19 -11.46
N TRP A 37 30.88 67.19 -12.24
CA TRP A 37 30.95 67.27 -13.70
C TRP A 37 29.55 67.17 -14.30
N HIS A 38 29.24 68.08 -15.22
CA HIS A 38 28.00 68.06 -15.96
C HIS A 38 28.22 68.24 -17.45
N PHE A 39 27.38 67.56 -18.22
CA PHE A 39 27.34 67.68 -19.66
C PHE A 39 25.98 68.22 -20.10
N ARG A 40 25.98 69.35 -20.82
CA ARG A 40 24.80 69.96 -21.43
C ARG A 40 24.68 69.50 -22.88
N TYR A 41 23.49 69.07 -23.27
CA TYR A 41 23.18 68.60 -24.62
C TYR A 41 21.77 69.03 -25.02
N THR A 42 21.46 68.97 -26.32
CA THR A 42 20.10 69.21 -26.83
C THR A 42 19.46 67.87 -27.16
N TRP A 43 18.22 67.68 -26.71
CA TRP A 43 17.42 66.48 -26.97
C TRP A 43 16.04 66.91 -27.46
N VAL A 44 15.68 66.54 -28.70
CA VAL A 44 14.38 66.87 -29.32
C VAL A 44 14.04 68.36 -29.16
N GLY A 45 14.99 69.22 -29.56
CA GLY A 45 14.84 70.68 -29.49
C GLY A 45 14.97 71.30 -28.09
N GLN A 46 15.04 70.50 -27.02
CA GLN A 46 15.12 71.00 -25.63
C GLN A 46 16.52 70.86 -25.04
N ARG A 47 16.97 71.89 -24.30
CA ARG A 47 18.27 71.85 -23.59
C ARG A 47 18.16 70.97 -22.35
N ALA A 48 19.01 69.95 -22.27
CA ALA A 48 19.11 69.02 -21.15
C ALA A 48 20.54 69.00 -20.55
N ARG A 49 20.67 68.46 -19.34
CA ARG A 49 21.95 68.37 -18.60
C ARG A 49 22.08 67.03 -17.90
N ILE A 50 23.17 66.29 -18.03
CA ILE A 50 23.42 65.09 -17.22
C ILE A 50 24.60 65.33 -16.27
N SER A 51 24.55 64.76 -15.07
CA SER A 51 25.71 64.71 -14.15
C SER A 51 26.58 63.52 -14.54
N LEU A 52 27.87 63.71 -14.74
CA LEU A 52 28.81 62.62 -15.06
C LEU A 52 29.42 62.01 -13.80
N GLY A 53 29.63 62.81 -12.76
CA GLY A 53 30.05 62.37 -11.42
C GLY A 53 30.71 63.51 -10.64
N SER A 54 31.24 63.21 -9.45
CA SER A 54 31.83 64.21 -8.55
C SER A 54 33.34 64.29 -8.71
N TYR A 55 33.94 65.44 -8.45
CA TYR A 55 35.39 65.60 -8.31
C TYR A 55 35.74 65.55 -6.81
N PRO A 56 36.79 64.83 -6.36
CA PRO A 56 37.89 64.25 -7.15
C PRO A 56 37.69 62.80 -7.63
N GLU A 57 36.56 62.15 -7.31
CA GLU A 57 36.29 60.75 -7.72
C GLU A 57 36.38 60.53 -9.23
N LEU A 58 35.99 61.53 -10.02
CA LEU A 58 36.23 61.60 -11.46
C LEU A 58 37.17 62.75 -11.80
N SER A 59 38.29 62.42 -12.42
CA SER A 59 39.24 63.38 -12.97
C SER A 59 38.66 64.17 -14.16
N LEU A 60 39.30 65.28 -14.52
CA LEU A 60 38.91 66.04 -15.72
C LEU A 60 39.03 65.19 -17.00
N ARG A 61 40.03 64.31 -17.07
CA ARG A 61 40.22 63.38 -18.20
C ARG A 61 39.05 62.41 -18.32
N GLU A 62 38.71 61.70 -17.25
CA GLU A 62 37.59 60.75 -17.25
C GLU A 62 36.26 61.48 -17.52
N ALA A 63 36.07 62.70 -17.02
CA ALA A 63 34.90 63.51 -17.31
C ALA A 63 34.76 63.83 -18.82
N ARG A 64 35.88 64.06 -19.53
CA ARG A 64 35.90 64.23 -20.99
C ARG A 64 35.56 62.93 -21.72
N GLU A 65 36.10 61.80 -21.27
CA GLU A 65 35.76 60.47 -21.83
C GLU A 65 34.26 60.14 -21.66
N PHE A 66 33.70 60.37 -20.47
CA PHE A 66 32.26 60.19 -20.21
C PHE A 66 31.38 61.17 -21.01
N ARG A 67 31.85 62.40 -21.24
CA ARG A 67 31.18 63.35 -22.14
C ARG A 67 31.13 62.78 -23.55
N ASP A 68 32.24 62.28 -24.08
CA ASP A 68 32.30 61.78 -25.45
C ASP A 68 31.41 60.55 -25.65
N GLN A 69 31.33 59.66 -24.66
CA GLN A 69 30.37 58.56 -24.63
C GLN A 69 28.91 59.06 -24.64
N ALA A 70 28.57 60.04 -23.79
CA ALA A 70 27.22 60.61 -23.75
C ALA A 70 26.86 61.35 -25.04
N ARG A 71 27.82 62.04 -25.66
CA ARG A 71 27.65 62.72 -26.95
C ARG A 71 27.42 61.72 -28.08
N ALA A 72 28.14 60.59 -28.07
CA ALA A 72 27.92 59.51 -29.04
C ALA A 72 26.51 58.90 -28.92
N LEU A 73 25.96 58.77 -27.71
CA LEU A 73 24.57 58.34 -27.50
C LEU A 73 23.58 59.34 -28.11
N VAL A 74 23.77 60.64 -27.89
CA VAL A 74 22.92 61.69 -28.49
C VAL A 74 22.98 61.63 -30.01
N ALA A 75 24.17 61.44 -30.60
CA ALA A 75 24.36 61.31 -32.04
C ALA A 75 23.63 60.07 -32.63
N LYS A 76 23.53 58.99 -31.86
CA LYS A 76 22.74 57.79 -32.21
C LYS A 76 21.24 57.94 -31.97
N GLY A 77 20.76 59.13 -31.58
CA GLY A 77 19.36 59.35 -31.24
C GLY A 77 18.93 58.62 -29.97
N ILE A 78 19.83 58.44 -28.99
CA ILE A 78 19.54 57.85 -27.67
C ILE A 78 19.74 58.90 -26.59
N ASN A 79 18.74 59.11 -25.73
CA ASN A 79 18.84 60.07 -24.63
C ASN A 79 19.76 59.53 -23.52
N PRO A 80 20.90 60.19 -23.20
CA PRO A 80 21.85 59.70 -22.19
C PRO A 80 21.26 59.59 -20.77
N ARG A 81 20.28 60.43 -20.41
CA ARG A 81 19.60 60.31 -19.10
C ARG A 81 18.72 59.06 -19.04
N ILE A 82 18.03 58.74 -20.13
CA ILE A 82 17.15 57.57 -20.22
C ILE A 82 17.99 56.29 -20.25
N ASP A 83 19.04 56.25 -21.08
CA ASP A 83 20.00 55.13 -21.13
C ASP A 83 20.60 54.83 -19.74
N ARG A 84 21.06 55.87 -19.02
CA ARG A 84 21.56 55.69 -17.66
C ARG A 84 20.49 55.20 -16.69
N LYS A 85 19.25 55.68 -16.80
CA LYS A 85 18.13 55.22 -15.97
C LYS A 85 17.83 53.75 -16.25
N GLN A 86 17.79 53.35 -17.52
CA GLN A 86 17.58 51.96 -17.95
C GLN A 86 18.71 51.04 -17.47
N LYS A 87 19.98 51.44 -17.61
CA LYS A 87 21.14 50.68 -17.09
C LYS A 87 21.09 50.49 -15.57
N ARG A 88 20.75 51.55 -14.81
CA ARG A 88 20.57 51.45 -13.35
C ARG A 88 19.40 50.53 -12.97
N GLN A 89 18.30 50.63 -13.70
CA GLN A 89 17.14 49.76 -13.49
C GLN A 89 17.48 48.30 -13.81
N ALA A 90 18.24 48.03 -14.88
CA ALA A 90 18.72 46.69 -15.22
C ALA A 90 19.60 46.10 -14.11
N ILE A 91 20.55 46.86 -13.56
CA ILE A 91 21.39 46.41 -12.43
C ILE A 91 20.54 46.08 -11.21
N ARG A 92 19.58 46.94 -10.87
CA ARG A 92 18.66 46.71 -9.74
C ARG A 92 17.81 45.46 -9.96
N LEU A 93 17.18 45.32 -11.13
CA LEU A 93 16.37 44.16 -11.49
C LEU A 93 17.21 42.88 -11.53
N ALA A 94 18.48 42.95 -11.95
CA ALA A 94 19.38 41.81 -11.93
C ALA A 94 19.65 41.34 -10.49
N GLY A 95 19.89 42.28 -9.56
CA GLY A 95 20.04 41.97 -8.13
C GLY A 95 18.76 41.43 -7.46
N GLU A 96 17.58 41.92 -7.87
CA GLU A 96 16.29 41.46 -7.35
C GLU A 96 15.84 40.11 -7.96
N ASN A 97 16.19 39.83 -9.22
CA ASN A 97 15.78 38.63 -9.96
C ASN A 97 16.91 37.60 -10.07
N THR A 98 17.47 37.21 -8.92
CA THR A 98 18.33 36.03 -8.84
C THR A 98 17.55 34.76 -9.16
N PHE A 99 18.20 33.72 -9.67
CA PHE A 99 17.57 32.43 -9.95
C PHE A 99 16.85 31.87 -8.72
N MET A 100 17.45 32.02 -7.54
CA MET A 100 16.84 31.62 -6.27
C MET A 100 15.54 32.37 -5.99
N ALA A 101 15.54 33.70 -6.14
CA ALA A 101 14.35 34.52 -5.91
C ALA A 101 13.21 34.16 -6.88
N VAL A 102 13.54 33.88 -8.15
CA VAL A 102 12.58 33.45 -9.17
C VAL A 102 12.06 32.03 -8.87
N TYR A 103 12.96 31.12 -8.48
CA TYR A 103 12.60 29.76 -8.07
C TYR A 103 11.61 29.75 -6.90
N GLU A 104 11.82 30.55 -5.87
CA GLU A 104 10.92 30.59 -4.71
C GLU A 104 9.53 31.09 -5.11
N LYS A 105 9.44 32.18 -5.88
CA LYS A 105 8.16 32.67 -6.44
C LYS A 105 7.46 31.62 -7.31
N TRP A 106 8.22 30.94 -8.17
CA TRP A 106 7.70 29.84 -8.97
C TRP A 106 7.20 28.69 -8.09
N MET A 107 7.93 28.33 -7.03
CA MET A 107 7.53 27.29 -6.09
C MET A 107 6.27 27.64 -5.30
N GLU A 108 6.10 28.89 -4.88
CA GLU A 108 4.86 29.40 -4.27
C GLU A 108 3.69 29.24 -5.24
N HIS A 109 3.86 29.64 -6.51
CA HIS A 109 2.85 29.46 -7.54
C HIS A 109 2.52 27.98 -7.78
N ARG A 110 3.53 27.11 -7.76
CA ARG A 110 3.35 25.65 -7.94
C ARG A 110 2.65 25.00 -6.77
N GLN A 111 2.83 25.51 -5.55
CA GLN A 111 2.12 25.05 -4.35
C GLN A 111 0.59 25.26 -4.45
N LEU A 112 0.14 26.24 -5.24
CA LEU A 112 -1.30 26.45 -5.49
C LEU A 112 -1.95 25.28 -6.24
N THR A 113 -1.18 24.49 -6.98
CA THR A 113 -1.71 23.43 -7.86
C THR A 113 -1.18 22.04 -7.54
N LEU A 114 -0.01 21.93 -6.91
CA LEU A 114 0.62 20.68 -6.53
C LEU A 114 0.42 20.40 -5.02
N GLU A 115 0.30 19.13 -4.66
CA GLU A 115 0.05 18.75 -3.27
C GLU A 115 1.36 18.56 -2.52
N GLU A 116 1.32 18.79 -1.21
CA GLU A 116 2.44 18.54 -0.33
C GLU A 116 2.54 17.05 0.06
N GLY A 117 3.76 16.61 0.35
CA GLY A 117 4.03 15.25 0.80
C GLY A 117 5.40 14.76 0.36
N ARG A 118 5.96 13.80 1.11
CA ARG A 118 7.34 13.29 0.94
C ARG A 118 7.66 12.76 -0.47
N GLN A 119 6.67 12.24 -1.19
CA GLN A 119 6.80 11.74 -2.57
C GLN A 119 6.02 12.59 -3.58
N SER A 120 5.64 13.81 -3.20
CA SER A 120 4.97 14.73 -4.12
C SER A 120 5.93 15.22 -5.20
N SER A 121 5.36 15.66 -6.33
CA SER A 121 6.15 16.35 -7.36
C SER A 121 6.84 17.60 -6.80
N LEU A 122 6.23 18.31 -5.84
CA LEU A 122 6.85 19.47 -5.18
C LEU A 122 8.12 19.09 -4.42
N GLU A 123 8.05 18.06 -3.59
CA GLU A 123 9.19 17.63 -2.81
C GLU A 123 10.30 17.05 -3.71
N GLN A 124 9.91 16.38 -4.80
CA GLN A 124 10.87 15.94 -5.81
C GLN A 124 11.59 17.13 -6.45
N ILE A 125 10.86 18.19 -6.85
CA ILE A 125 11.45 19.42 -7.40
C ILE A 125 12.42 20.02 -6.38
N ARG A 126 11.99 20.24 -5.13
CA ARG A 126 12.82 20.81 -4.06
C ARG A 126 14.11 20.04 -3.85
N ARG A 127 14.01 18.70 -3.71
CA ARG A 127 15.18 17.84 -3.49
C ARG A 127 16.16 17.87 -4.65
N VAL A 128 15.65 17.78 -5.88
CA VAL A 128 16.51 17.75 -7.07
C VAL A 128 17.14 19.13 -7.31
N PHE A 129 16.39 20.23 -7.21
CA PHE A 129 16.94 21.59 -7.35
C PHE A 129 18.01 21.89 -6.30
N LYS A 130 17.76 21.50 -5.03
CA LYS A 130 18.74 21.65 -3.96
C LYS A 130 20.04 20.90 -4.22
N LYS A 131 19.94 19.67 -4.74
CA LYS A 131 21.10 18.81 -5.02
C LYS A 131 21.85 19.26 -6.27
N ASP A 132 21.13 19.59 -7.33
CA ASP A 132 21.67 19.60 -8.68
C ASP A 132 21.74 20.99 -9.31
N VAL A 133 20.91 21.95 -8.85
CA VAL A 133 20.80 23.28 -9.47
C VAL A 133 21.42 24.37 -8.60
N PHE A 134 21.06 24.42 -7.31
CA PHE A 134 21.51 25.48 -6.41
C PHE A 134 23.01 25.57 -6.16
N PRO A 135 23.80 24.48 -6.21
CA PRO A 135 25.25 24.60 -6.12
C PRO A 135 25.87 25.48 -7.23
N TYR A 136 25.16 25.68 -8.35
CA TYR A 136 25.69 26.38 -9.53
C TYR A 136 24.91 27.65 -9.84
N LEU A 137 23.57 27.58 -9.89
CA LEU A 137 22.76 28.68 -10.43
C LEU A 137 22.19 29.62 -9.36
N LYS A 138 22.28 29.29 -8.07
CA LYS A 138 21.57 30.03 -7.00
C LYS A 138 21.81 31.54 -7.03
N ARG A 139 23.04 31.97 -7.29
CA ARG A 139 23.46 33.38 -7.28
C ARG A 139 23.40 34.06 -8.65
N TYR A 140 23.18 33.29 -9.72
CA TYR A 140 23.07 33.85 -11.06
C TYR A 140 21.81 34.69 -11.14
N THR A 141 21.89 35.80 -11.87
CA THR A 141 20.69 36.53 -12.25
C THR A 141 19.97 35.75 -13.34
N ILE A 142 18.64 35.83 -13.40
CA ILE A 142 17.87 35.11 -14.42
C ILE A 142 18.29 35.51 -15.86
N TYR A 143 18.85 36.71 -16.02
CA TYR A 143 19.32 37.27 -17.29
C TYR A 143 20.68 36.71 -17.74
N GLU A 144 21.50 36.19 -16.82
CA GLU A 144 22.82 35.61 -17.13
C GLU A 144 22.74 34.13 -17.52
N ILE A 145 21.57 33.51 -17.37
CA ILE A 145 21.40 32.09 -17.66
C ILE A 145 21.36 31.90 -19.17
N THR A 146 22.24 31.04 -19.67
CA THR A 146 22.35 30.68 -21.08
C THR A 146 22.11 29.19 -21.29
N ARG A 147 21.87 28.78 -22.55
CA ARG A 147 21.72 27.36 -22.92
C ARG A 147 22.92 26.51 -22.46
N PRO A 148 24.19 26.90 -22.72
CA PRO A 148 25.35 26.13 -22.25
C PRO A 148 25.38 25.94 -20.73
N VAL A 149 25.03 26.97 -19.96
CA VAL A 149 24.99 26.89 -18.49
C VAL A 149 23.94 25.86 -18.03
N LEU A 150 22.76 25.83 -18.65
CA LEU A 150 21.75 24.81 -18.34
C LEU A 150 22.19 23.40 -18.75
N LEU A 151 22.83 23.27 -19.92
CA LEU A 151 23.34 21.99 -20.39
C LEU A 151 24.48 21.47 -19.53
N GLU A 152 25.31 22.33 -18.93
CA GLU A 152 26.34 21.90 -17.98
C GLU A 152 25.71 21.28 -16.72
N VAL A 153 24.65 21.90 -16.18
CA VAL A 153 23.90 21.38 -15.03
C VAL A 153 23.24 20.03 -15.38
N ILE A 154 22.56 19.95 -16.52
CA ILE A 154 21.89 18.72 -16.97
C ILE A 154 22.92 17.62 -17.28
N GLY A 155 24.02 17.96 -17.94
CA GLY A 155 25.08 17.02 -18.31
C GLY A 155 25.74 16.39 -17.09
N ARG A 156 25.83 17.08 -15.96
CA ARG A 156 26.27 16.47 -14.68
C ARG A 156 25.29 15.41 -14.17
N ILE A 157 23.99 15.59 -14.42
CA ILE A 157 22.94 14.61 -14.08
C ILE A 157 23.01 13.40 -15.02
N GLU A 158 23.35 13.62 -16.28
CA GLU A 158 23.52 12.54 -17.26
C GLU A 158 24.79 11.75 -17.01
N LYS A 159 25.91 12.41 -16.68
CA LYS A 159 27.20 11.76 -16.33
C LYS A 159 27.11 10.81 -15.12
N ARG A 160 26.12 10.99 -14.25
CA ARG A 160 25.82 10.07 -13.12
C ARG A 160 24.76 9.03 -13.45
N GLU A 161 24.44 8.86 -14.73
CA GLU A 161 23.47 7.89 -15.27
C GLU A 161 22.03 8.07 -14.75
N SER A 162 21.69 9.26 -14.24
CA SER A 162 20.34 9.56 -13.73
C SER A 162 19.45 10.17 -14.82
N LEU A 163 19.29 9.48 -15.94
CA LEU A 163 18.67 10.02 -17.17
C LEU A 163 17.21 10.46 -16.97
N SER A 164 16.42 9.72 -16.18
CA SER A 164 15.03 10.11 -15.85
C SER A 164 14.94 11.41 -15.02
N VAL A 165 15.98 11.70 -14.23
CA VAL A 165 16.09 12.97 -13.50
C VAL A 165 16.49 14.09 -14.45
N ALA A 166 17.37 13.83 -15.42
CA ALA A 166 17.74 14.80 -16.45
C ALA A 166 16.53 15.22 -17.30
N GLU A 167 15.70 14.26 -17.72
CA GLU A 167 14.45 14.51 -18.46
C GLU A 167 13.48 15.40 -17.64
N LYS A 168 13.26 15.04 -16.37
CA LYS A 168 12.45 15.86 -15.45
C LYS A 168 13.06 17.25 -15.23
N MET A 169 14.38 17.34 -15.15
CA MET A 169 15.10 18.61 -14.98
C MET A 169 14.84 19.54 -16.16
N ARG A 170 14.94 19.05 -17.41
CA ARG A 170 14.58 19.85 -18.60
C ARG A 170 13.17 20.38 -18.51
N THR A 171 12.23 19.51 -18.12
CA THR A 171 10.81 19.89 -17.96
C THR A 171 10.63 20.97 -16.90
N TRP A 172 11.27 20.84 -15.74
CA TRP A 172 11.14 21.81 -14.65
C TRP A 172 11.86 23.13 -14.93
N LEU A 173 13.04 23.11 -15.55
CA LEU A 173 13.74 24.32 -15.98
C LEU A 173 12.94 25.07 -17.02
N LYS A 174 12.32 24.37 -17.99
CA LYS A 174 11.39 24.99 -18.94
C LYS A 174 10.22 25.64 -18.21
N GLN A 175 9.56 24.92 -17.30
CA GLN A 175 8.41 25.46 -16.55
C GLN A 175 8.76 26.66 -15.67
N LEU A 176 9.95 26.69 -15.06
CA LEU A 176 10.44 27.82 -14.30
C LEU A 176 10.72 29.01 -15.22
N ALA A 177 11.35 28.77 -16.36
CA ALA A 177 11.68 29.81 -17.32
C ALA A 177 10.45 30.39 -18.04
N ASP A 178 9.46 29.54 -18.37
CA ASP A 178 8.14 29.97 -18.87
C ASP A 178 7.46 30.89 -17.85
N TYR A 179 7.50 30.53 -16.55
CA TYR A 179 6.97 31.37 -15.47
C TYR A 179 7.74 32.69 -15.33
N ALA A 180 9.07 32.64 -15.36
CA ALA A 180 9.93 33.81 -15.26
C ALA A 180 9.65 34.81 -16.39
N MET A 181 9.49 34.33 -17.63
CA MET A 181 9.18 35.15 -18.80
C MET A 181 7.89 35.96 -18.64
N VAL A 182 6.89 35.42 -17.93
CA VAL A 182 5.61 36.11 -17.69
C VAL A 182 5.70 37.11 -16.53
N VAL A 183 6.42 36.76 -15.47
CA VAL A 183 6.41 37.52 -14.20
C VAL A 183 7.51 38.59 -14.15
N ILE A 184 8.59 38.42 -14.92
CA ILE A 184 9.76 39.30 -14.88
C ILE A 184 9.74 40.26 -16.09
N PRO A 185 9.76 41.59 -15.86
CA PRO A 185 9.76 42.56 -16.95
C PRO A 185 11.00 42.45 -17.85
N GLY A 186 10.80 42.55 -19.16
CA GLY A 186 11.88 42.64 -20.15
C GLY A 186 12.48 41.31 -20.60
N MET A 187 11.93 40.17 -20.16
CA MET A 187 12.34 38.85 -20.63
C MET A 187 11.49 38.44 -21.84
N VAL A 188 12.08 38.50 -23.05
CA VAL A 188 11.39 38.15 -24.31
C VAL A 188 11.55 36.68 -24.65
N GLU A 189 12.70 36.10 -24.33
CA GLU A 189 13.05 34.70 -24.58
C GLU A 189 13.76 34.10 -23.37
N HIS A 190 13.83 32.77 -23.33
CA HIS A 190 14.54 32.06 -22.27
C HIS A 190 15.38 30.88 -22.80
N PRO A 191 16.50 30.55 -22.16
CA PRO A 191 17.44 29.53 -22.63
C PRO A 191 16.94 28.09 -22.49
N ALA A 192 15.88 27.85 -21.71
CA ALA A 192 15.39 26.49 -21.42
C ALA A 192 14.54 25.85 -22.54
N ILE A 193 14.39 26.52 -23.68
CA ILE A 193 13.67 26.00 -24.87
C ILE A 193 14.55 24.96 -25.59
N ASP A 194 13.92 23.89 -26.07
CA ASP A 194 14.53 22.84 -26.93
C ASP A 194 15.77 22.12 -26.37
N LEU A 195 16.00 22.15 -25.05
CA LEU A 195 17.10 21.41 -24.41
C LEU A 195 17.04 19.89 -24.59
N HIS A 196 15.93 19.35 -25.11
CA HIS A 196 15.75 17.94 -25.42
C HIS A 196 16.48 17.50 -26.69
N VAL A 197 16.84 18.43 -27.58
CA VAL A 197 17.51 18.13 -28.87
C VAL A 197 18.87 17.48 -28.67
N VAL A 198 19.57 17.83 -27.59
CA VAL A 198 20.88 17.27 -27.23
C VAL A 198 20.79 16.24 -26.10
N ALA A 199 19.59 15.72 -25.82
CA ALA A 199 19.40 14.77 -24.74
C ALA A 199 20.05 13.42 -25.06
N VAL A 200 20.74 12.86 -24.07
CA VAL A 200 21.14 11.45 -24.15
C VAL A 200 19.88 10.59 -24.22
N PRO A 201 19.77 9.67 -25.20
CA PRO A 201 18.62 8.79 -25.30
C PRO A 201 18.39 8.01 -24.01
N LEU A 202 17.14 7.98 -23.57
CA LEU A 202 16.74 7.14 -22.44
C LEU A 202 16.90 5.67 -22.85
N LEU A 203 17.41 4.86 -21.93
CA LEU A 203 17.35 3.41 -22.07
C LEU A 203 15.87 2.97 -22.18
N PRO A 204 15.57 1.87 -22.89
CA PRO A 204 14.24 1.29 -22.91
C PRO A 204 13.67 1.15 -21.50
N VAL A 205 12.38 1.46 -21.35
CA VAL A 205 11.73 1.43 -20.04
C VAL A 205 11.71 0.00 -19.51
N GLU A 206 12.45 -0.27 -18.44
CA GLU A 206 12.27 -1.48 -17.66
C GLU A 206 10.97 -1.38 -16.86
N HIS A 207 9.99 -2.21 -17.22
CA HIS A 207 8.75 -2.30 -16.47
C HIS A 207 9.00 -2.97 -15.11
N ASN A 208 8.17 -2.62 -14.11
CA ASN A 208 8.24 -3.27 -12.80
C ASN A 208 8.07 -4.78 -12.98
N PRO A 209 8.92 -5.60 -12.34
CA PRO A 209 8.85 -7.04 -12.47
C PRO A 209 7.54 -7.55 -11.87
N LEU A 210 6.95 -8.54 -12.55
CA LEU A 210 5.67 -9.16 -12.23
C LEU A 210 5.80 -10.68 -12.32
N LEU A 211 4.96 -11.40 -11.58
CA LEU A 211 4.84 -12.86 -11.69
C LEU A 211 3.83 -13.25 -12.75
N ARG A 212 4.13 -14.31 -13.52
CA ARG A 212 3.15 -15.00 -14.38
C ARG A 212 2.43 -16.11 -13.61
N MET A 213 1.31 -16.60 -14.14
CA MET A 213 0.50 -17.65 -13.49
C MET A 213 1.31 -18.87 -13.01
N PRO A 214 2.28 -19.42 -13.77
CA PRO A 214 3.10 -20.56 -13.32
C PRO A 214 3.99 -20.27 -12.10
N GLU A 215 4.29 -19.01 -11.81
CA GLU A 215 5.11 -18.59 -10.67
C GLU A 215 4.28 -18.33 -9.41
N LEU A 216 2.96 -18.17 -9.53
CA LEU A 216 2.06 -17.89 -8.42
C LEU A 216 2.05 -18.98 -7.34
N PRO A 217 2.03 -20.30 -7.65
CA PRO A 217 1.99 -21.35 -6.62
C PRO A 217 3.11 -21.22 -5.59
N LEU A 218 4.35 -21.15 -6.07
CA LEU A 218 5.52 -21.05 -5.20
C LEU A 218 5.49 -19.75 -4.39
N PHE A 219 5.09 -18.65 -5.00
CA PHE A 219 4.99 -17.35 -4.31
C PHE A 219 3.93 -17.36 -3.21
N LEU A 220 2.73 -17.87 -3.48
CA LEU A 220 1.63 -17.94 -2.52
C LEU A 220 1.99 -18.85 -1.33
N GLN A 221 2.56 -20.03 -1.60
CA GLN A 221 3.04 -20.93 -0.55
C GLN A 221 4.16 -20.31 0.30
N THR A 222 5.08 -19.58 -0.32
CA THR A 222 6.15 -18.85 0.40
C THR A 222 5.56 -17.70 1.23
N LEU A 223 4.58 -16.97 0.67
CA LEU A 223 3.86 -15.91 1.36
C LEU A 223 3.08 -16.46 2.56
N ARG A 224 2.47 -17.65 2.47
CA ARG A 224 1.81 -18.32 3.60
C ARG A 224 2.75 -18.60 4.75
N LYS A 225 4.01 -18.95 4.45
CA LYS A 225 5.07 -19.25 5.42
C LYS A 225 5.89 -18.01 5.85
N TYR A 226 5.43 -16.80 5.52
CA TYR A 226 6.16 -15.57 5.82
C TYR A 226 6.38 -15.39 7.33
N ARG A 227 7.65 -15.37 7.76
CA ARG A 227 8.04 -15.20 9.17
C ARG A 227 8.10 -13.75 9.67
N GLY A 228 7.69 -12.78 8.86
CA GLY A 228 7.61 -11.38 9.28
C GLY A 228 6.31 -11.05 10.01
N MET A 229 5.96 -9.77 10.11
CA MET A 229 4.70 -9.36 10.74
C MET A 229 3.50 -9.87 9.93
N GLN A 230 2.57 -10.57 10.58
CA GLN A 230 1.35 -11.10 9.98
C GLN A 230 0.54 -10.02 9.25
N MET A 231 0.39 -8.83 9.84
CA MET A 231 -0.26 -7.69 9.18
C MET A 231 0.39 -7.31 7.83
N THR A 232 1.70 -7.48 7.66
CA THR A 232 2.37 -7.24 6.37
C THR A 232 2.08 -8.36 5.37
N GLN A 233 1.99 -9.61 5.83
CA GLN A 233 1.57 -10.75 5.02
C GLN A 233 0.13 -10.55 4.50
N LEU A 234 -0.78 -10.18 5.40
CA LEU A 234 -2.19 -9.89 5.09
C LEU A 234 -2.34 -8.70 4.14
N ALA A 235 -1.50 -7.66 4.29
CA ALA A 235 -1.45 -6.55 3.35
C ALA A 235 -1.09 -7.00 1.92
N ILE A 236 -0.11 -7.90 1.76
CA ILE A 236 0.27 -8.45 0.45
C ILE A 236 -0.87 -9.31 -0.12
N ARG A 237 -1.48 -10.17 0.71
CA ARG A 237 -2.63 -11.00 0.31
C ARG A 237 -3.82 -10.14 -0.13
N LEU A 238 -4.15 -9.10 0.62
CA LEU A 238 -5.25 -8.21 0.27
C LEU A 238 -4.98 -7.46 -1.05
N LEU A 239 -3.72 -7.10 -1.35
CA LEU A 239 -3.35 -6.55 -2.66
C LEU A 239 -3.56 -7.57 -3.79
N LEU A 240 -3.23 -8.85 -3.60
CA LEU A 240 -3.46 -9.91 -4.58
C LEU A 240 -4.94 -10.15 -4.83
N LEU A 241 -5.76 -10.07 -3.78
CA LEU A 241 -7.20 -10.35 -3.82
C LEU A 241 -8.03 -9.19 -4.37
N THR A 242 -7.52 -7.95 -4.35
CA THR A 242 -8.30 -6.76 -4.72
C THR A 242 -7.69 -5.98 -5.88
N GLY A 243 -6.39 -6.10 -6.12
CA GLY A 243 -5.68 -5.33 -7.14
C GLY A 243 -5.61 -3.83 -6.88
N VAL A 244 -5.95 -3.33 -5.69
CA VAL A 244 -5.82 -1.90 -5.37
C VAL A 244 -4.37 -1.43 -5.35
N ARG A 245 -4.13 -0.12 -5.45
CA ARG A 245 -2.78 0.43 -5.34
C ARG A 245 -2.28 0.30 -3.90
N THR A 246 -0.96 0.09 -3.75
CA THR A 246 -0.32 0.10 -2.42
C THR A 246 -0.59 1.40 -1.64
N GLY A 247 -0.71 2.54 -2.34
CA GLY A 247 -1.09 3.81 -1.73
C GLY A 247 -2.51 3.82 -1.17
N GLU A 248 -3.47 3.21 -1.87
CA GLU A 248 -4.88 3.08 -1.48
C GLU A 248 -5.00 2.17 -0.25
N LEU A 249 -4.36 0.99 -0.28
CA LEU A 249 -4.27 0.07 0.88
C LEU A 249 -3.70 0.73 2.14
N ARG A 250 -2.63 1.50 2.00
CA ARG A 250 -1.98 2.17 3.14
C ARG A 250 -2.83 3.29 3.72
N LEU A 251 -3.74 3.87 2.93
CA LEU A 251 -4.64 4.93 3.35
C LEU A 251 -6.04 4.40 3.69
N ALA A 252 -6.21 3.08 3.68
CA ALA A 252 -7.47 2.43 4.02
C ALA A 252 -7.84 2.72 5.48
N THR A 253 -9.09 3.11 5.70
CA THR A 253 -9.68 3.38 7.01
C THR A 253 -10.89 2.46 7.20
N PRO A 254 -11.22 2.06 8.45
CA PRO A 254 -12.29 1.08 8.72
C PRO A 254 -13.64 1.40 8.07
N ASP A 255 -14.03 2.67 8.07
CA ASP A 255 -15.29 3.21 7.52
C ASP A 255 -15.46 2.99 6.01
N GLN A 256 -14.38 2.65 5.29
CA GLN A 256 -14.44 2.38 3.85
C GLN A 256 -14.93 0.96 3.51
N PHE A 257 -15.01 0.06 4.49
CA PHE A 257 -15.32 -1.36 4.26
C PHE A 257 -16.76 -1.67 4.67
N ASP A 258 -17.59 -1.95 3.68
CA ASP A 258 -18.92 -2.54 3.87
C ASP A 258 -18.80 -4.07 3.72
N LEU A 259 -18.67 -4.76 4.84
CA LEU A 259 -18.49 -6.22 4.84
C LEU A 259 -19.80 -6.98 4.58
N GLU A 260 -20.96 -6.34 4.75
CA GLU A 260 -22.25 -6.95 4.47
C GLU A 260 -22.49 -7.02 2.95
N GLN A 261 -22.22 -5.90 2.25
CA GLN A 261 -22.29 -5.86 0.80
C GLN A 261 -21.03 -6.41 0.12
N GLY A 262 -19.97 -6.70 0.89
CA GLY A 262 -18.68 -7.15 0.37
C GLY A 262 -18.04 -6.11 -0.54
N LEU A 263 -18.01 -4.85 -0.13
CA LEU A 263 -17.49 -3.73 -0.89
C LEU A 263 -16.43 -2.96 -0.10
N TRP A 264 -15.41 -2.50 -0.80
CA TRP A 264 -14.48 -1.48 -0.32
C TRP A 264 -14.67 -0.20 -1.13
N ILE A 265 -15.14 0.84 -0.45
CA ILE A 265 -15.54 2.14 -1.02
C ILE A 265 -14.41 3.14 -0.78
N ILE A 266 -13.54 3.30 -1.77
CA ILE A 266 -12.36 4.17 -1.68
C ILE A 266 -12.77 5.61 -2.06
N PRO A 267 -12.63 6.59 -1.13
CA PRO A 267 -12.96 7.98 -1.42
C PRO A 267 -12.08 8.56 -2.52
N VAL A 268 -12.64 9.45 -3.33
CA VAL A 268 -11.93 10.11 -4.45
C VAL A 268 -10.70 10.87 -3.96
N MET A 269 -10.72 11.38 -2.73
CA MET A 269 -9.58 12.04 -2.11
C MET A 269 -8.35 11.14 -1.96
N SER A 270 -8.55 9.83 -1.87
CA SER A 270 -7.48 8.83 -1.72
C SER A 270 -6.96 8.33 -3.08
N LEU A 271 -7.61 8.72 -4.20
CA LEU A 271 -7.22 8.28 -5.54
C LEU A 271 -6.07 9.10 -6.11
N LYS A 272 -5.07 8.40 -6.67
CA LYS A 272 -3.94 9.05 -7.37
C LYS A 272 -4.38 9.98 -8.50
N GLN A 273 -5.50 9.68 -9.16
CA GLN A 273 -5.99 10.40 -10.34
C GLN A 273 -6.94 11.56 -9.99
N ARG A 274 -7.14 11.88 -8.70
CA ARG A 274 -8.09 12.91 -8.23
C ARG A 274 -7.95 14.27 -8.91
N LYS A 275 -6.72 14.69 -9.22
CA LYS A 275 -6.46 15.98 -9.87
C LYS A 275 -6.90 16.02 -11.32
N MET A 276 -6.72 14.92 -12.06
CA MET A 276 -7.25 14.84 -13.43
C MET A 276 -8.77 14.91 -13.41
N LEU A 277 -9.39 14.24 -12.44
CA LEU A 277 -10.84 14.20 -12.26
C LEU A 277 -11.45 15.57 -11.92
N THR A 278 -10.85 16.29 -10.97
CA THR A 278 -11.32 17.60 -10.51
C THR A 278 -11.02 18.71 -11.52
N LYS A 279 -9.81 18.73 -12.10
CA LYS A 279 -9.37 19.79 -13.02
C LYS A 279 -10.06 19.73 -14.38
N LYS A 280 -10.31 18.54 -14.95
CA LYS A 280 -10.91 18.39 -16.28
C LYS A 280 -12.41 18.76 -16.32
N LYS A 281 -13.13 18.66 -15.20
CA LYS A 281 -14.58 18.93 -15.14
C LYS A 281 -15.00 20.11 -14.25
N ARG A 282 -14.05 20.83 -13.61
CA ARG A 282 -14.36 21.84 -12.57
C ARG A 282 -15.37 21.33 -11.51
N LYS A 283 -15.40 20.02 -11.29
CA LYS A 283 -16.33 19.38 -10.34
C LYS A 283 -15.73 19.43 -8.94
N ARG A 284 -16.60 19.64 -7.94
CA ARG A 284 -16.17 19.47 -6.54
C ARG A 284 -15.85 17.99 -6.32
N VAL A 285 -14.93 17.73 -5.41
CA VAL A 285 -14.54 16.36 -5.02
C VAL A 285 -15.76 15.53 -4.59
N THR A 286 -16.70 16.16 -3.90
CA THR A 286 -17.96 15.57 -3.43
C THR A 286 -18.86 15.07 -4.55
N ASP A 287 -18.72 15.62 -5.76
CA ASP A 287 -19.59 15.34 -6.90
C ASP A 287 -19.02 14.21 -7.79
N ILE A 288 -17.91 13.58 -7.37
CA ILE A 288 -17.25 12.48 -8.07
C ILE A 288 -17.57 11.18 -7.31
N PRO A 289 -18.16 10.16 -7.97
CA PRO A 289 -18.45 8.89 -7.33
C PRO A 289 -17.19 8.22 -6.76
N PRO A 290 -17.30 7.51 -5.61
CA PRO A 290 -16.18 6.78 -5.03
C PRO A 290 -15.73 5.62 -5.93
N TYR A 291 -14.51 5.17 -5.69
CA TYR A 291 -13.99 3.98 -6.34
C TYR A 291 -14.43 2.73 -5.56
N ILE A 292 -15.33 1.95 -6.16
CA ILE A 292 -15.90 0.75 -5.55
C ILE A 292 -15.09 -0.48 -5.96
N VAL A 293 -14.63 -1.24 -4.96
CA VAL A 293 -13.84 -2.46 -5.13
C VAL A 293 -14.61 -3.62 -4.51
N PRO A 294 -15.10 -4.59 -5.31
CA PRO A 294 -15.70 -5.80 -4.77
C PRO A 294 -14.68 -6.60 -3.95
N LEU A 295 -15.10 -7.09 -2.79
CA LEU A 295 -14.29 -7.90 -1.90
C LEU A 295 -14.70 -9.38 -2.05
N PRO A 296 -13.81 -10.25 -2.54
CA PRO A 296 -14.06 -11.69 -2.47
C PRO A 296 -14.06 -12.17 -1.01
N VAL A 297 -14.61 -13.35 -0.75
CA VAL A 297 -14.78 -13.86 0.62
C VAL A 297 -13.44 -13.95 1.38
N GLN A 298 -12.37 -14.34 0.69
CA GLN A 298 -11.00 -14.38 1.22
C GLN A 298 -10.53 -12.98 1.65
N ALA A 299 -10.90 -11.92 0.93
CA ALA A 299 -10.56 -10.54 1.31
C ALA A 299 -11.40 -10.06 2.50
N ILE A 300 -12.69 -10.40 2.54
CA ILE A 300 -13.59 -10.10 3.66
C ILE A 300 -13.04 -10.72 4.95
N GLU A 301 -12.55 -11.96 4.88
CA GLU A 301 -11.92 -12.64 6.01
C GLU A 301 -10.73 -11.82 6.56
N ILE A 302 -9.80 -11.41 5.69
CA ILE A 302 -8.65 -10.58 6.07
C ILE A 302 -9.11 -9.26 6.70
N VAL A 303 -10.04 -8.55 6.07
CA VAL A 303 -10.49 -7.24 6.55
C VAL A 303 -11.17 -7.37 7.92
N ARG A 304 -12.04 -8.37 8.09
CA ARG A 304 -12.71 -8.64 9.37
C ARG A 304 -11.70 -8.85 10.49
N HIS A 305 -10.70 -9.70 10.28
CA HIS A 305 -9.64 -9.91 11.27
C HIS A 305 -8.82 -8.67 11.58
N MET A 306 -8.53 -7.84 10.57
CA MET A 306 -7.85 -6.56 10.79
C MET A 306 -8.71 -5.57 11.57
N LEU A 307 -10.04 -5.61 11.41
CA LEU A 307 -10.99 -4.82 12.20
C LEU A 307 -11.09 -5.32 13.64
N ASP A 308 -11.08 -6.64 13.87
CA ASP A 308 -11.08 -7.22 15.22
C ASP A 308 -9.82 -6.83 16.02
N LEU A 309 -8.69 -6.67 15.34
CA LEU A 309 -7.43 -6.20 15.94
C LEU A 309 -7.31 -4.68 16.03
N PHE A 310 -8.31 -3.92 15.56
CA PHE A 310 -8.25 -2.47 15.46
C PHE A 310 -8.26 -1.82 16.85
N LYS A 311 -7.38 -0.84 17.07
CA LYS A 311 -7.27 -0.14 18.36
C LYS A 311 -7.87 1.25 18.32
N PRO A 312 -8.40 1.80 19.42
CA PRO A 312 -9.02 3.14 19.43
C PRO A 312 -8.10 4.28 18.94
N ALA A 313 -6.79 4.21 19.22
CA ALA A 313 -5.82 5.21 18.77
C ALA A 313 -5.35 5.03 17.31
N GLN A 314 -5.83 4.00 16.61
CA GLN A 314 -5.46 3.68 15.24
C GLN A 314 -6.33 4.48 14.26
N THR A 315 -5.73 4.96 13.17
CA THR A 315 -6.47 5.68 12.12
C THR A 315 -6.68 4.82 10.88
N TYR A 316 -5.67 4.05 10.49
CA TYR A 316 -5.65 3.27 9.24
C TYR A 316 -5.81 1.78 9.54
N LEU A 317 -6.46 1.01 8.66
CA LEU A 317 -6.59 -0.45 8.80
C LEU A 317 -5.21 -1.12 8.93
N PHE A 318 -4.21 -0.62 8.19
CA PHE A 318 -2.82 -1.06 8.26
C PHE A 318 -1.92 0.04 8.88
N PRO A 319 -1.71 0.04 10.21
CA PRO A 319 -0.90 1.04 10.91
C PRO A 319 0.61 0.91 10.65
N GLY A 320 1.33 1.97 11.00
CA GLY A 320 2.78 2.00 11.01
C GLY A 320 3.34 1.23 12.21
N VAL A 321 4.39 0.44 11.99
CA VAL A 321 5.04 -0.39 13.02
C VAL A 321 5.50 0.42 14.23
N LYS A 322 6.01 1.64 14.02
CA LYS A 322 6.52 2.50 15.10
C LYS A 322 5.46 3.40 15.73
N ARG A 323 4.39 3.71 14.99
CA ARG A 323 3.37 4.70 15.36
C ARG A 323 2.02 4.22 14.85
N ILE A 324 1.13 3.88 15.77
CA ILE A 324 -0.20 3.34 15.44
C ILE A 324 -1.12 4.35 14.74
N THR A 325 -0.93 5.64 15.02
CA THR A 325 -1.62 6.76 14.34
C THR A 325 -1.12 7.00 12.92
N ALA A 326 0.08 6.50 12.58
CA ALA A 326 0.62 6.62 11.26
C ALA A 326 0.18 5.45 10.38
N ARG A 327 0.07 5.67 9.08
CA ARG A 327 -0.12 4.59 8.10
C ARG A 327 1.12 3.72 7.94
N MET A 328 0.93 2.50 7.45
CA MET A 328 2.01 1.63 6.98
C MET A 328 2.98 2.37 6.04
N SER A 329 4.28 2.09 6.16
CA SER A 329 5.30 2.68 5.30
C SER A 329 5.20 2.17 3.86
N GLU A 330 5.56 3.02 2.90
CA GLU A 330 5.55 2.70 1.47
C GLU A 330 6.50 1.55 1.11
N ASN A 331 7.55 1.39 1.90
CA ASN A 331 8.57 0.39 1.70
C ASN A 331 8.24 -0.94 2.39
N THR A 332 7.23 -1.01 3.26
CA THR A 332 6.93 -2.21 4.04
C THR A 332 6.63 -3.41 3.14
N VAL A 333 5.75 -3.23 2.16
CA VAL A 333 5.37 -4.27 1.18
C VAL A 333 6.59 -4.73 0.37
N ASN A 334 7.34 -3.79 -0.23
CA ASN A 334 8.51 -4.13 -1.04
C ASN A 334 9.62 -4.82 -0.21
N ARG A 335 9.85 -4.39 1.04
CA ARG A 335 10.83 -5.05 1.92
C ARG A 335 10.38 -6.46 2.30
N ALA A 336 9.09 -6.70 2.47
CA ALA A 336 8.56 -8.03 2.71
C ALA A 336 8.71 -8.94 1.49
N ILE A 337 8.40 -8.44 0.29
CA ILE A 337 8.61 -9.17 -0.98
C ILE A 337 10.09 -9.53 -1.18
N LYS A 338 11.02 -8.60 -0.90
CA LYS A 338 12.46 -8.88 -0.91
C LYS A 338 12.84 -10.00 0.08
N ARG A 339 12.33 -9.96 1.30
CA ARG A 339 12.57 -11.00 2.32
C ARG A 339 11.99 -12.37 1.96
N LEU A 340 10.95 -12.40 1.12
CA LEU A 340 10.39 -13.63 0.56
C LEU A 340 11.27 -14.23 -0.55
N GLY A 341 12.37 -13.57 -0.95
CA GLY A 341 13.26 -14.03 -2.02
C GLY A 341 12.87 -13.54 -3.41
N TYR A 342 11.97 -12.55 -3.52
CA TYR A 342 11.46 -12.03 -4.80
C TYR A 342 12.05 -10.66 -5.15
N ASP A 343 13.25 -10.34 -4.67
CA ASP A 343 13.93 -9.11 -5.08
C ASP A 343 14.22 -9.13 -6.59
N GLY A 344 13.95 -8.03 -7.28
CA GLY A 344 14.03 -7.96 -8.73
C GLY A 344 13.00 -8.80 -9.51
N ARG A 345 12.19 -9.65 -8.85
CA ARG A 345 11.19 -10.52 -9.48
C ARG A 345 9.75 -10.09 -9.27
N LEU A 346 9.47 -9.41 -8.16
CA LEU A 346 8.17 -8.83 -7.89
C LEU A 346 8.32 -7.53 -7.11
N THR A 347 7.47 -6.55 -7.39
CA THR A 347 7.31 -5.37 -6.54
C THR A 347 5.85 -5.23 -6.11
N GLY A 348 5.59 -4.41 -5.09
CA GLY A 348 4.23 -4.09 -4.68
C GLY A 348 3.39 -3.44 -5.79
N HIS A 349 4.03 -2.78 -6.76
CA HIS A 349 3.34 -2.33 -7.98
C HIS A 349 3.17 -3.47 -9.00
N GLY A 350 4.17 -4.35 -9.11
CA GLY A 350 4.15 -5.56 -9.93
C GLY A 350 2.99 -6.50 -9.63
N ILE A 351 2.51 -6.57 -8.37
CA ILE A 351 1.31 -7.34 -7.98
C ILE A 351 0.10 -6.97 -8.86
N ARG A 352 -0.11 -5.69 -9.14
CA ARG A 352 -1.23 -5.24 -9.98
C ARG A 352 -1.03 -5.63 -11.44
N ALA A 353 0.20 -5.60 -11.91
CA ALA A 353 0.52 -6.07 -13.26
C ALA A 353 0.33 -7.59 -13.37
N THR A 354 0.68 -8.36 -12.34
CA THR A 354 0.39 -9.81 -12.24
C THR A 354 -1.10 -10.08 -12.35
N ILE A 355 -1.93 -9.40 -11.55
CA ILE A 355 -3.40 -9.57 -11.60
C ILE A 355 -3.95 -9.17 -12.97
N SER A 356 -3.54 -8.01 -13.50
CA SER A 356 -3.97 -7.55 -14.82
C SER A 356 -3.66 -8.60 -15.89
N THR A 357 -2.43 -9.07 -15.92
CA THR A 357 -1.96 -10.07 -16.88
C THR A 357 -2.74 -11.37 -16.74
N ALA A 358 -2.85 -11.92 -15.53
CA ALA A 358 -3.54 -13.18 -15.28
C ALA A 358 -5.03 -13.10 -15.66
N LEU A 359 -5.74 -12.04 -15.28
CA LEU A 359 -7.16 -11.89 -15.63
C LEU A 359 -7.38 -11.76 -17.14
N ASN A 360 -6.50 -11.09 -17.87
CA ASN A 360 -6.58 -11.03 -19.34
C ASN A 360 -6.26 -12.39 -19.97
N GLU A 361 -5.26 -13.12 -19.46
CA GLU A 361 -4.90 -14.47 -19.92
C GLU A 361 -5.99 -15.51 -19.63
N LEU A 362 -6.79 -15.32 -18.57
CA LEU A 362 -7.95 -16.15 -18.25
C LEU A 362 -9.18 -15.87 -19.14
N GLY A 363 -9.15 -14.78 -19.92
CA GLY A 363 -10.21 -14.43 -20.88
C GLY A 363 -11.21 -13.36 -20.40
N TYR A 364 -10.97 -12.69 -19.27
CA TYR A 364 -11.89 -11.65 -18.78
C TYR A 364 -11.91 -10.40 -19.68
N PRO A 365 -13.06 -9.72 -19.84
CA PRO A 365 -13.15 -8.48 -20.60
C PRO A 365 -12.22 -7.40 -20.04
N LYS A 366 -11.37 -6.84 -20.91
CA LYS A 366 -10.40 -5.79 -20.55
C LYS A 366 -11.04 -4.60 -19.81
N VAL A 367 -12.28 -4.25 -20.15
CA VAL A 367 -13.03 -3.16 -19.50
C VAL A 367 -13.25 -3.44 -18.00
N TRP A 368 -13.53 -4.69 -17.62
CA TRP A 368 -13.71 -5.08 -16.22
C TRP A 368 -12.40 -5.05 -15.45
N VAL A 369 -11.32 -5.55 -16.07
CA VAL A 369 -9.97 -5.55 -15.50
C VAL A 369 -9.47 -4.11 -15.28
N ASP A 370 -9.60 -3.24 -16.29
CA ASP A 370 -9.20 -1.84 -16.18
C ASP A 370 -10.03 -1.07 -15.14
N ALA A 371 -11.33 -1.36 -15.05
CA ALA A 371 -12.20 -0.79 -14.02
C ALA A 371 -11.78 -1.25 -12.60
N GLN A 372 -11.43 -2.53 -12.42
CA GLN A 372 -10.90 -3.09 -11.16
C GLN A 372 -9.51 -2.60 -10.78
N LEU A 373 -8.75 -2.09 -11.75
CA LEU A 373 -7.44 -1.51 -11.49
C LEU A 373 -7.53 0.03 -11.44
N SER A 374 -8.70 0.64 -11.66
CA SER A 374 -8.82 2.09 -11.75
C SER A 374 -7.79 2.67 -12.75
N HIS A 375 -7.65 2.03 -13.90
CA HIS A 375 -6.88 2.56 -15.03
C HIS A 375 -7.72 3.61 -15.76
N ALA A 376 -7.12 4.74 -16.12
CA ALA A 376 -7.78 5.69 -17.01
C ALA A 376 -7.65 5.19 -18.45
N ASP A 377 -8.77 5.04 -19.15
CA ASP A 377 -8.78 4.76 -20.58
C ASP A 377 -8.21 5.98 -21.34
N PRO A 378 -7.09 5.84 -22.08
CA PRO A 378 -6.53 6.92 -22.89
C PRO A 378 -7.44 7.36 -24.05
N ASN A 379 -8.27 6.45 -24.57
CA ASN A 379 -8.96 6.60 -25.86
C ASN A 379 -10.42 7.03 -25.76
N ARG A 380 -11.03 7.06 -24.56
CA ARG A 380 -12.39 7.57 -24.36
C ARG A 380 -12.38 8.98 -23.79
N ILE A 381 -12.73 9.95 -24.63
CA ILE A 381 -13.03 11.34 -24.27
C ILE A 381 -14.18 11.42 -23.22
N SER A 382 -15.01 10.38 -23.15
CA SER A 382 -15.93 10.09 -22.05
C SER A 382 -15.28 9.20 -20.97
N ALA A 383 -14.18 9.66 -20.37
CA ALA A 383 -13.61 9.11 -19.14
C ALA A 383 -14.49 9.46 -17.92
N THR A 384 -15.80 9.25 -18.05
CA THR A 384 -16.71 9.24 -16.92
C THR A 384 -16.55 7.86 -16.30
N TYR A 385 -15.80 7.85 -15.21
CA TYR A 385 -15.66 6.73 -14.30
C TYR A 385 -17.02 6.13 -14.00
N ASN A 386 -17.27 4.99 -14.62
CA ASN A 386 -18.43 4.17 -14.35
C ASN A 386 -17.97 3.04 -13.42
N HIS A 387 -17.31 3.39 -12.29
CA HIS A 387 -16.87 2.41 -11.30
C HIS A 387 -18.03 1.61 -10.70
N ALA A 388 -19.25 2.17 -10.75
CA ALA A 388 -20.49 1.49 -10.41
C ALA A 388 -21.00 0.58 -11.56
N GLU A 389 -20.71 0.93 -12.81
CA GLU A 389 -20.99 0.06 -13.96
C GLU A 389 -20.04 -1.13 -13.85
N TYR A 390 -20.62 -2.33 -13.92
CA TYR A 390 -19.90 -3.59 -13.78
C TYR A 390 -19.49 -4.01 -12.35
N VAL A 391 -20.01 -3.42 -11.26
CA VAL A 391 -19.68 -3.88 -9.90
C VAL A 391 -19.99 -5.36 -9.71
N GLU A 392 -21.16 -5.82 -10.14
CA GLU A 392 -21.57 -7.22 -9.97
C GLU A 392 -20.77 -8.18 -10.86
N GLN A 393 -20.47 -7.79 -12.10
CA GLN A 393 -19.60 -8.55 -13.00
C GLN A 393 -18.17 -8.65 -12.41
N ARG A 394 -17.64 -7.55 -11.86
CA ARG A 394 -16.35 -7.55 -11.18
C ARG A 394 -16.38 -8.35 -9.88
N ARG A 395 -17.50 -8.40 -9.16
CA ARG A 395 -17.65 -9.23 -7.96
C ARG A 395 -17.44 -10.71 -8.28
N LEU A 396 -18.10 -11.19 -9.34
CA LEU A 396 -17.92 -12.57 -9.82
C LEU A 396 -16.48 -12.82 -10.29
N MET A 397 -15.93 -11.92 -11.10
CA MET A 397 -14.54 -12.00 -11.58
C MET A 397 -13.53 -12.07 -10.42
N MET A 398 -13.69 -11.21 -9.41
CA MET A 398 -12.76 -11.16 -8.28
C MET A 398 -12.94 -12.32 -7.30
N GLN A 399 -14.14 -12.89 -7.21
CA GLN A 399 -14.36 -14.12 -6.45
C GLN A 399 -13.71 -15.32 -7.14
N ASP A 400 -13.93 -15.52 -8.43
CA ASP A 400 -13.27 -16.59 -9.21
C ASP A 400 -11.74 -16.42 -9.18
N TRP A 401 -11.23 -15.20 -9.30
CA TRP A 401 -9.80 -14.93 -9.13
C TRP A 401 -9.28 -15.35 -7.75
N ALA A 402 -10.01 -15.04 -6.68
CA ALA A 402 -9.63 -15.43 -5.33
C ALA A 402 -9.65 -16.96 -5.14
N ASP A 403 -10.65 -17.63 -5.68
CA ASP A 403 -10.75 -19.09 -5.64
C ASP A 403 -9.61 -19.75 -6.44
N ARG A 404 -9.22 -19.17 -7.60
CA ARG A 404 -8.04 -19.60 -8.36
C ARG A 404 -6.73 -19.38 -7.62
N LEU A 405 -6.60 -18.30 -6.85
CA LEU A 405 -5.43 -18.11 -5.99
C LEU A 405 -5.31 -19.23 -4.94
N ASP A 406 -6.43 -19.68 -4.37
CA ASP A 406 -6.43 -20.83 -3.46
C ASP A 406 -5.99 -22.11 -4.20
N LEU A 407 -6.48 -22.34 -5.43
CA LEU A 407 -6.04 -23.47 -6.27
C LEU A 407 -4.54 -23.41 -6.60
N PHE A 408 -4.02 -22.24 -7.00
CA PHE A 408 -2.59 -22.04 -7.24
C PHE A 408 -1.78 -22.36 -5.98
N GLU A 409 -2.22 -21.90 -4.82
CA GLU A 409 -1.55 -22.16 -3.55
C GLU A 409 -1.55 -23.65 -3.18
N GLN A 410 -2.62 -24.39 -3.52
CA GLN A 410 -2.73 -25.85 -3.42
C GLN A 410 -1.98 -26.61 -4.52
N ASN A 411 -1.20 -25.91 -5.35
CA ASN A 411 -0.46 -26.49 -6.47
C ASN A 411 -1.35 -27.11 -7.58
N GLN A 412 -2.63 -26.73 -7.67
CA GLN A 412 -3.58 -27.15 -8.70
C GLN A 412 -3.52 -26.23 -9.92
N VAL A 413 -2.32 -26.07 -10.50
CA VAL A 413 -2.00 -25.06 -11.53
C VAL A 413 -2.84 -25.22 -12.80
N GLN A 414 -3.08 -26.46 -13.23
CA GLN A 414 -3.83 -26.76 -14.45
C GLN A 414 -5.28 -26.28 -14.34
N ILE A 415 -5.93 -26.56 -13.20
CA ILE A 415 -7.30 -26.14 -12.94
C ILE A 415 -7.35 -24.62 -12.81
N ALA A 416 -6.44 -24.04 -12.02
CA ALA A 416 -6.37 -22.60 -11.77
C ALA A 416 -6.13 -21.76 -13.04
N SER A 417 -5.39 -22.30 -14.01
CA SER A 417 -5.04 -21.62 -15.27
C SER A 417 -6.02 -21.89 -16.42
N THR A 418 -7.11 -22.61 -16.16
CA THR A 418 -8.09 -22.95 -17.21
C THR A 418 -8.74 -21.68 -17.76
N HIS A 419 -8.62 -21.48 -19.08
CA HIS A 419 -9.20 -20.34 -19.80
C HIS A 419 -10.73 -20.39 -19.75
N LEU A 420 -11.36 -19.23 -19.59
CA LEU A 420 -12.81 -19.11 -19.52
C LEU A 420 -13.42 -18.81 -20.89
N THR A 421 -14.52 -19.50 -21.23
CA THR A 421 -15.38 -19.10 -22.34
C THR A 421 -16.50 -18.24 -21.77
N ILE A 422 -16.38 -16.91 -21.88
CA ILE A 422 -17.36 -15.98 -21.31
C ILE A 422 -18.48 -15.76 -22.33
N HIS A 423 -19.64 -16.38 -22.08
CA HIS A 423 -20.86 -16.09 -22.83
C HIS A 423 -21.63 -14.95 -22.14
N LEU A 424 -21.60 -13.77 -22.76
CA LEU A 424 -22.49 -12.67 -22.37
C LEU A 424 -23.86 -12.91 -23.03
N GLN A 425 -24.82 -13.47 -22.30
CA GLN A 425 -26.19 -13.52 -22.79
C GLN A 425 -26.71 -12.08 -23.01
N GLY A 426 -27.07 -11.75 -24.26
CA GLY A 426 -27.66 -10.46 -24.64
C GLY A 426 -26.81 -9.54 -25.53
N VAL A 427 -25.60 -9.92 -25.95
CA VAL A 427 -24.82 -9.16 -26.97
C VAL A 427 -24.12 -10.14 -27.93
N PRO A 428 -24.27 -10.00 -29.26
CA PRO A 428 -23.59 -10.90 -30.20
C PRO A 428 -22.09 -10.64 -30.24
N THR A 429 -21.29 -11.70 -30.14
CA THR A 429 -19.83 -11.66 -30.21
C THR A 429 -19.35 -11.84 -31.67
N ILE A 430 -19.15 -10.71 -32.37
CA ILE A 430 -18.20 -10.41 -33.49
C ILE A 430 -18.34 -11.27 -34.79
N ALA A 431 -18.43 -10.74 -36.02
CA ALA A 431 -17.58 -9.75 -36.68
C ALA A 431 -18.31 -8.85 -37.71
N GLY A 432 -17.88 -7.58 -37.80
CA GLY A 432 -18.36 -6.58 -38.76
C GLY A 432 -19.21 -5.48 -38.12
N GLN A 433 -18.63 -4.31 -37.87
CA GLN A 433 -19.25 -3.16 -37.19
C GLN A 433 -20.61 -2.69 -37.75
N LYS A 434 -21.53 -2.29 -36.86
CA LYS A 434 -22.03 -0.90 -36.71
C LYS A 434 -22.76 -0.69 -35.36
N VAL A 435 -22.90 0.59 -34.97
CA VAL A 435 -23.01 1.14 -33.60
C VAL A 435 -24.47 1.45 -33.17
N THR A 436 -24.81 1.05 -31.92
CA THR A 436 -25.78 1.55 -30.88
C THR A 436 -27.27 1.79 -31.25
N PRO A 437 -28.23 1.37 -30.39
CA PRO A 437 -28.60 2.16 -29.21
C PRO A 437 -28.57 1.36 -27.88
N LEU A 438 -28.32 2.05 -26.77
CA LEU A 438 -28.44 1.51 -25.41
C LEU A 438 -29.92 1.23 -25.08
N PRO A 439 -30.29 0.03 -24.63
CA PRO A 439 -31.62 -0.21 -24.09
C PRO A 439 -31.72 0.19 -22.62
N ALA A 440 -32.91 0.59 -22.22
CA ALA A 440 -33.27 1.21 -20.95
C ALA A 440 -32.91 0.38 -19.69
N LEU A 441 -32.63 1.12 -18.62
CA LEU A 441 -32.56 0.63 -17.24
C LEU A 441 -33.86 -0.11 -16.87
N GLY A 442 -33.78 -1.42 -16.68
CA GLY A 442 -34.90 -2.21 -16.18
C GLY A 442 -34.60 -3.70 -16.22
N GLN A 443 -34.44 -4.28 -15.03
CA GLN A 443 -34.69 -5.69 -14.67
C GLN A 443 -34.20 -6.74 -15.68
N HIS A 444 -32.95 -7.17 -15.50
CA HIS A 444 -32.45 -8.55 -15.57
C HIS A 444 -30.92 -8.44 -15.54
N ALA A 445 -30.31 -8.66 -14.36
CA ALA A 445 -28.86 -8.74 -14.28
C ALA A 445 -28.40 -9.87 -15.23
N PRO A 446 -27.46 -9.62 -16.16
CA PRO A 446 -27.01 -10.65 -17.09
C PRO A 446 -26.44 -11.82 -16.28
N ILE A 447 -27.03 -13.00 -16.47
CA ILE A 447 -26.58 -14.24 -15.85
C ILE A 447 -25.28 -14.65 -16.55
N MET A 448 -24.17 -14.64 -15.82
CA MET A 448 -22.94 -15.28 -16.28
C MET A 448 -23.07 -16.80 -16.08
N LEU A 449 -23.11 -17.54 -17.18
CA LEU A 449 -22.78 -18.96 -17.20
C LEU A 449 -21.30 -19.08 -17.52
N VAL A 450 -20.47 -19.20 -16.48
CA VAL A 450 -19.08 -19.65 -16.62
C VAL A 450 -19.13 -21.17 -16.76
N ALA A 451 -19.38 -21.65 -17.96
CA ALA A 451 -19.34 -23.08 -18.24
C ALA A 451 -17.87 -23.50 -18.53
N PRO A 452 -17.33 -24.51 -17.83
CA PRO A 452 -16.08 -25.12 -18.25
C PRO A 452 -16.26 -25.76 -19.63
N ASN A 453 -15.21 -25.73 -20.45
CA ASN A 453 -15.24 -26.35 -21.78
C ASN A 453 -15.56 -27.85 -21.62
N GLU A 454 -16.67 -28.33 -22.20
CA GLU A 454 -17.27 -29.65 -21.90
C GLU A 454 -16.44 -30.87 -22.36
N GLN A 455 -15.23 -30.68 -22.86
CA GLN A 455 -14.40 -31.76 -23.35
C GLN A 455 -13.03 -31.65 -22.68
N THR A 456 -12.74 -32.60 -21.78
CA THR A 456 -11.50 -32.78 -20.98
C THR A 456 -11.34 -31.97 -19.68
N MET A 457 -12.28 -32.10 -18.73
CA MET A 457 -12.03 -31.71 -17.34
C MET A 457 -11.61 -32.93 -16.50
N PRO A 458 -10.48 -32.89 -15.76
CA PRO A 458 -10.30 -33.77 -14.62
C PRO A 458 -11.33 -33.37 -13.54
N ALA A 459 -12.13 -34.34 -13.09
CA ALA A 459 -13.13 -34.12 -12.06
C ALA A 459 -12.48 -33.55 -10.79
N VAL A 460 -12.97 -32.40 -10.32
CA VAL A 460 -12.57 -31.82 -9.03
C VAL A 460 -13.12 -32.75 -7.94
N GLY A 461 -12.26 -33.60 -7.39
CA GLY A 461 -12.60 -34.42 -6.22
C GLY A 461 -12.97 -33.53 -5.03
N ALA A 462 -13.78 -34.06 -4.11
CA ALA A 462 -14.36 -33.38 -2.94
C ALA A 462 -13.35 -32.87 -1.88
N GLY A 463 -12.09 -32.59 -2.26
CA GLY A 463 -11.00 -32.13 -1.40
C GLY A 463 -10.62 -30.65 -1.55
N THR A 464 -11.27 -29.86 -2.42
CA THR A 464 -10.90 -28.46 -2.64
C THR A 464 -11.54 -27.54 -1.60
N GLN A 465 -11.13 -27.69 -0.34
CA GLN A 465 -11.51 -26.75 0.73
C GLN A 465 -10.89 -25.39 0.44
N ARG A 466 -11.69 -24.32 0.55
CA ARG A 466 -11.21 -22.92 0.54
C ARG A 466 -10.10 -22.78 1.59
N LEU A 467 -8.96 -22.21 1.20
CA LEU A 467 -7.90 -21.95 2.17
C LEU A 467 -8.23 -20.69 2.96
N SER A 468 -8.26 -20.79 4.29
CA SER A 468 -8.33 -19.59 5.13
C SER A 468 -7.18 -18.65 4.80
N ALA A 469 -7.52 -17.38 4.59
CA ALA A 469 -6.57 -16.32 4.32
C ALA A 469 -5.77 -15.95 5.59
N ILE A 470 -6.25 -16.35 6.77
CA ILE A 470 -5.65 -16.10 8.09
C ILE A 470 -5.21 -17.43 8.69
N GLN A 471 -4.03 -17.90 8.31
CA GLN A 471 -3.41 -19.01 9.01
C GLN A 471 -2.49 -18.43 10.10
N MET A 472 -2.76 -18.77 11.37
CA MET A 472 -1.83 -18.48 12.46
C MET A 472 -0.52 -19.20 12.17
N PRO A 473 0.64 -18.54 12.25
CA PRO A 473 1.91 -19.23 12.16
C PRO A 473 1.99 -20.31 13.24
N GLU A 474 2.56 -21.47 12.91
CA GLU A 474 2.64 -22.63 13.80
C GLU A 474 3.30 -22.32 15.16
N TYR A 475 4.19 -21.32 15.20
CA TYR A 475 4.82 -20.83 16.43
C TYR A 475 3.89 -19.99 17.34
N ALA A 476 2.76 -19.52 16.81
CA ALA A 476 1.74 -18.71 17.49
C ALA A 476 0.46 -19.50 17.78
N LEU A 477 0.38 -20.78 17.37
CA LEU A 477 -0.62 -21.69 17.91
C LEU A 477 -0.39 -21.82 19.42
N PRO A 478 -1.43 -21.74 20.27
CA PRO A 478 -1.27 -22.02 21.68
C PRO A 478 -0.70 -23.44 21.80
N LYS A 479 0.52 -23.55 22.33
CA LYS A 479 1.10 -24.84 22.69
C LYS A 479 0.29 -25.34 23.88
N ILE A 480 -0.75 -26.11 23.57
CA ILE A 480 -1.54 -26.86 24.53
C ILE A 480 -0.53 -27.67 25.36
N SER A 481 -0.43 -27.40 26.67
CA SER A 481 0.47 -28.15 27.55
C SER A 481 0.11 -29.64 27.52
N GLU A 482 1.03 -30.55 27.85
CA GLU A 482 0.71 -31.99 27.93
C GLU A 482 -0.53 -32.24 28.78
N VAL A 483 -0.67 -31.51 29.89
CA VAL A 483 -1.83 -31.55 30.78
C VAL A 483 -3.12 -31.09 30.09
N GLN A 484 -3.07 -30.09 29.21
CA GLN A 484 -4.24 -29.63 28.46
C GLN A 484 -4.60 -30.57 27.31
N ARG A 485 -3.62 -31.28 26.71
CA ARG A 485 -3.87 -32.31 25.70
C ARG A 485 -4.57 -33.52 26.31
N GLU A 486 -4.06 -34.00 27.44
CA GLU A 486 -4.68 -35.08 28.21
C GLU A 486 -6.12 -34.72 28.60
N ARG A 487 -6.39 -33.47 28.99
CA ARG A 487 -7.74 -32.99 29.29
C ARG A 487 -8.68 -32.98 28.09
N LEU A 488 -8.19 -32.57 26.91
CA LEU A 488 -8.97 -32.57 25.68
C LEU A 488 -9.26 -33.99 25.20
N GLU A 489 -8.31 -34.91 25.30
CA GLU A 489 -8.53 -36.32 24.98
C GLU A 489 -9.58 -36.97 25.89
N VAL A 490 -9.50 -36.73 27.21
CA VAL A 490 -10.52 -37.20 28.16
C VAL A 490 -11.89 -36.61 27.84
N LEU A 491 -11.95 -35.33 27.46
CA LEU A 491 -13.20 -34.67 27.09
C LEU A 491 -13.78 -35.23 25.78
N ASP A 492 -12.95 -35.47 24.77
CA ASP A 492 -13.35 -36.03 23.48
C ASP A 492 -13.88 -37.46 23.64
N ILE A 493 -13.20 -38.29 24.45
CA ILE A 493 -13.69 -39.62 24.81
C ILE A 493 -15.02 -39.52 25.56
N PHE A 494 -15.15 -38.60 26.53
CA PHE A 494 -16.39 -38.42 27.30
C PHE A 494 -17.56 -37.99 26.41
N GLU A 495 -17.36 -37.03 25.52
CA GLU A 495 -18.41 -36.50 24.63
C GLU A 495 -18.64 -37.37 23.38
N GLY A 496 -17.75 -38.33 23.13
CA GLY A 496 -17.77 -39.23 21.99
C GLY A 496 -19.06 -40.06 21.85
N PRO A 497 -19.36 -40.53 20.64
CA PRO A 497 -20.61 -41.21 20.30
C PRO A 497 -20.80 -42.53 21.07
N ASP A 498 -19.71 -43.15 21.50
CA ASP A 498 -19.72 -44.41 22.26
C ASP A 498 -20.04 -44.23 23.75
N ASN A 499 -20.15 -43.00 24.25
CA ASN A 499 -20.42 -42.69 25.65
C ASN A 499 -21.69 -41.83 25.77
N LEU A 500 -22.83 -42.47 26.04
CA LEU A 500 -24.14 -41.81 26.05
C LEU A 500 -24.49 -41.22 27.40
N VAL A 501 -25.25 -40.12 27.38
CA VAL A 501 -25.91 -39.63 28.59
C VAL A 501 -26.86 -40.71 29.11
N VAL A 502 -26.98 -40.84 30.44
CA VAL A 502 -27.83 -41.85 31.11
C VAL A 502 -29.25 -41.93 30.52
N ALA A 503 -29.81 -40.78 30.13
CA ALA A 503 -31.14 -40.71 29.53
C ALA A 503 -31.22 -41.43 28.17
N ASP A 504 -30.22 -41.28 27.31
CA ASP A 504 -30.21 -41.88 25.97
C ASP A 504 -29.83 -43.36 26.03
N TYR A 505 -28.90 -43.73 26.93
CA TYR A 505 -28.62 -45.13 27.22
C TYR A 505 -29.88 -45.86 27.73
N ALA A 506 -30.67 -45.22 28.61
CA ALA A 506 -31.91 -45.79 29.12
C ALA A 506 -32.94 -46.05 28.02
N LYS A 507 -33.08 -45.12 27.07
CA LYS A 507 -33.95 -45.29 25.89
C LYS A 507 -33.52 -46.50 25.07
N LEU A 508 -32.23 -46.63 24.75
CA LEU A 508 -31.71 -47.75 23.97
C LEU A 508 -31.83 -49.09 24.70
N ALA A 509 -31.67 -49.09 26.02
CA ALA A 509 -31.83 -50.29 26.84
C ALA A 509 -33.30 -50.70 27.10
N GLY A 510 -34.27 -49.88 26.67
CA GLY A 510 -35.70 -50.11 26.95
C GLY A 510 -36.03 -50.05 28.45
N LYS A 511 -35.33 -49.21 29.22
CA LYS A 511 -35.49 -49.07 30.68
C LYS A 511 -35.72 -47.61 31.08
N SER A 512 -36.19 -47.39 32.31
CA SER A 512 -36.34 -46.03 32.83
C SER A 512 -34.97 -45.44 33.22
N ARG A 513 -34.84 -44.11 33.13
CA ARG A 513 -33.64 -43.39 33.59
C ARG A 513 -33.30 -43.72 35.05
N ARG A 514 -34.31 -43.79 35.93
CA ARG A 514 -34.15 -44.16 37.34
C ARG A 514 -33.57 -45.56 37.51
N TRP A 515 -33.99 -46.52 36.67
CA TRP A 515 -33.47 -47.88 36.70
C TRP A 515 -31.98 -47.94 36.32
N ILE A 516 -31.56 -47.20 35.29
CA ILE A 516 -30.13 -47.13 34.91
C ILE A 516 -29.30 -46.47 36.00
N THR A 517 -29.81 -45.40 36.63
CA THR A 517 -29.13 -44.80 37.79
C THR A 517 -28.99 -45.78 38.95
N TYR A 518 -30.01 -46.58 39.23
CA TYR A 518 -29.93 -47.65 40.24
C TYR A 518 -28.87 -48.70 39.87
N GLU A 519 -28.81 -49.15 38.61
CA GLU A 519 -27.83 -50.12 38.14
C GLU A 519 -26.38 -49.61 38.26
N ILE A 520 -26.14 -48.33 38.00
CA ILE A 520 -24.84 -47.69 38.22
C ILE A 520 -24.49 -47.70 39.71
N GLN A 521 -25.43 -47.28 40.59
CA GLN A 521 -25.23 -47.27 42.04
C GLN A 521 -25.03 -48.67 42.63
N ALA A 522 -25.72 -49.67 42.09
CA ALA A 522 -25.59 -51.08 42.45
C ALA A 522 -24.30 -51.72 41.89
N ARG A 523 -23.49 -50.97 41.13
CA ARG A 523 -22.25 -51.43 40.46
C ARG A 523 -22.50 -52.54 39.43
N ASN A 524 -23.66 -52.53 38.80
CA ASN A 524 -24.01 -53.41 37.70
C ASN A 524 -23.71 -52.81 36.32
N LEU A 525 -23.31 -51.53 36.28
CA LEU A 525 -23.02 -50.77 35.07
C LEU A 525 -21.88 -49.78 35.35
N LEU A 526 -20.93 -49.69 34.43
CA LEU A 526 -19.88 -48.68 34.48
C LEU A 526 -20.41 -47.35 33.93
N SER A 527 -20.16 -46.26 34.64
CA SER A 527 -20.36 -44.90 34.15
C SER A 527 -19.09 -44.10 34.35
N ILE A 528 -18.69 -43.33 33.34
CA ILE A 528 -17.61 -42.35 33.46
C ILE A 528 -18.21 -40.98 33.82
N GLN A 529 -17.50 -40.22 34.66
CA GLN A 529 -17.92 -38.91 35.12
C GLN A 529 -16.83 -37.88 34.87
N LEU A 530 -17.21 -36.67 34.44
CA LEU A 530 -16.27 -35.58 34.22
C LEU A 530 -16.78 -34.29 34.88
N GLY A 531 -16.32 -34.02 36.10
CA GLY A 531 -16.69 -32.83 36.88
C GLY A 531 -18.21 -32.58 36.90
N ASN A 532 -18.61 -31.38 36.51
CA ASN A 532 -20.01 -30.95 36.48
C ASN A 532 -20.77 -31.34 35.19
N LYS A 533 -20.12 -32.00 34.22
CA LYS A 533 -20.74 -32.40 32.94
C LYS A 533 -21.61 -33.66 33.04
N GLY A 534 -21.81 -34.19 34.25
CA GLY A 534 -22.67 -35.33 34.53
C GLY A 534 -21.98 -36.68 34.26
N GLN A 535 -22.79 -37.74 34.18
CA GLN A 535 -22.33 -39.12 33.98
C GLN A 535 -22.74 -39.61 32.60
N ARG A 536 -21.84 -40.38 31.98
CA ARG A 536 -22.07 -41.05 30.71
C ARG A 536 -21.79 -42.53 30.82
N VAL A 537 -22.57 -43.31 30.08
CA VAL A 537 -22.56 -44.77 30.07
C VAL A 537 -22.07 -45.23 28.70
N PRO A 538 -20.99 -46.01 28.65
CA PRO A 538 -20.51 -46.59 27.40
C PRO A 538 -21.53 -47.51 26.73
N VAL A 539 -21.81 -47.28 25.44
CA VAL A 539 -22.84 -47.97 24.63
C VAL A 539 -22.58 -49.46 24.50
N TRP A 540 -21.31 -49.86 24.48
CA TRP A 540 -20.92 -51.26 24.33
C TRP A 540 -21.40 -52.15 25.49
N GLN A 541 -21.85 -51.57 26.61
CA GLN A 541 -22.52 -52.29 27.72
C GLN A 541 -23.97 -52.71 27.42
N LEU A 542 -24.55 -52.29 26.28
CA LEU A 542 -25.80 -52.86 25.78
C LEU A 542 -25.63 -54.32 25.34
N ASN A 543 -24.40 -54.71 24.95
CA ASN A 543 -24.08 -56.11 24.69
C ASN A 543 -23.97 -56.89 26.01
N MET A 544 -24.75 -57.97 26.12
CA MET A 544 -24.84 -58.77 27.35
C MET A 544 -23.53 -59.43 27.76
N PHE A 545 -22.67 -59.82 26.82
CA PHE A 545 -21.36 -60.41 27.13
C PHE A 545 -20.41 -59.38 27.72
N LYS A 546 -20.31 -58.20 27.08
CA LYS A 546 -19.49 -57.08 27.56
C LYS A 546 -19.98 -56.56 28.91
N ARG A 547 -21.30 -56.51 29.12
CA ARG A 547 -21.90 -56.13 30.41
C ARG A 547 -21.54 -57.10 31.53
N ARG A 548 -21.57 -58.42 31.28
CA ARG A 548 -21.18 -59.43 32.28
C ARG A 548 -19.72 -59.31 32.68
N LEU A 549 -18.82 -59.02 31.72
CA LEU A 549 -17.42 -58.71 32.00
C LEU A 549 -17.29 -57.50 32.95
N VAL A 550 -17.94 -56.38 32.62
CA VAL A 550 -17.91 -55.17 33.46
C VAL A 550 -18.48 -55.43 34.85
N GLN A 551 -19.58 -56.16 34.96
CA GLN A 551 -20.17 -56.51 36.26
C GLN A 551 -19.22 -57.34 37.12
N ALA A 552 -18.51 -58.29 36.52
CA ALA A 552 -17.52 -59.10 37.23
C ALA A 552 -16.32 -58.24 37.70
N VAL A 553 -15.82 -57.35 36.83
CA VAL A 553 -14.74 -56.40 37.17
C VAL A 553 -15.16 -55.46 38.30
N LEU A 554 -16.33 -54.83 38.19
CA LEU A 554 -16.85 -53.89 39.20
C LEU A 554 -17.11 -54.56 40.56
N LYS A 555 -17.47 -55.85 40.60
CA LYS A 555 -17.65 -56.60 41.85
C LYS A 555 -16.34 -56.97 42.52
N ARG A 556 -15.26 -57.18 41.76
CA ARG A 556 -13.93 -57.48 42.30
C ARG A 556 -13.17 -56.26 42.77
N LEU A 557 -13.33 -55.12 42.10
CA LEU A 557 -12.63 -53.88 42.44
C LEU A 557 -13.24 -53.18 43.66
N HIS A 558 -12.41 -52.55 44.48
CA HIS A 558 -12.88 -51.74 45.62
C HIS A 558 -13.72 -50.54 45.16
N ARG A 559 -14.57 -49.99 46.04
CA ARG A 559 -15.49 -48.89 45.69
C ARG A 559 -14.81 -47.54 45.41
N GLY A 560 -13.54 -47.39 45.79
CA GLY A 560 -12.76 -46.15 45.64
C GLY A 560 -11.95 -46.02 44.35
N VAL A 561 -11.97 -47.02 43.47
CA VAL A 561 -11.27 -46.96 42.16
C VAL A 561 -11.94 -45.92 41.26
N ASP A 562 -11.15 -45.10 40.57
CA ASP A 562 -11.67 -44.18 39.56
C ASP A 562 -12.30 -44.96 38.39
N THR A 563 -13.53 -44.59 38.05
CA THR A 563 -14.25 -45.14 36.90
C THR A 563 -13.50 -44.95 35.57
N TRP A 564 -12.68 -43.92 35.44
CA TRP A 564 -11.82 -43.71 34.27
C TRP A 564 -10.71 -44.74 34.15
N ASP A 565 -10.10 -45.16 35.26
CA ASP A 565 -9.06 -46.20 35.25
C ASP A 565 -9.65 -47.54 34.82
N ILE A 566 -10.88 -47.84 35.26
CA ILE A 566 -11.61 -49.04 34.84
C ILE A 566 -11.96 -48.96 33.35
N TYR A 567 -12.43 -47.79 32.88
CA TYR A 567 -12.74 -47.57 31.47
C TYR A 567 -11.50 -47.77 30.60
N TYR A 568 -10.36 -47.15 30.93
CA TYR A 568 -9.13 -47.31 30.18
C TYR A 568 -8.58 -48.74 30.23
N ALA A 569 -8.67 -49.41 31.37
CA ALA A 569 -8.22 -50.79 31.49
C ALA A 569 -9.01 -51.74 30.57
N LEU A 570 -10.28 -51.42 30.30
CA LEU A 570 -11.19 -52.17 29.45
C LEU A 570 -11.05 -51.85 27.94
N THR A 571 -10.70 -50.61 27.59
CA THR A 571 -10.68 -50.14 26.20
C THR A 571 -9.29 -50.00 25.58
N ARG A 572 -8.21 -50.04 26.38
CA ARG A 572 -6.86 -49.93 25.84
C ARG A 572 -6.35 -51.28 25.29
N PRO A 573 -5.75 -51.28 24.09
CA PRO A 573 -4.98 -52.40 23.56
C PRO A 573 -3.95 -52.95 24.54
N ARG A 574 -3.74 -54.27 24.54
CA ARG A 574 -2.67 -54.92 25.30
C ARG A 574 -1.86 -55.84 24.42
N GLU A 575 -0.55 -55.87 24.66
CA GLU A 575 0.37 -56.78 23.97
C GLU A 575 0.01 -58.25 24.27
N GLU A 576 -0.43 -58.54 25.50
CA GLU A 576 -0.89 -59.87 25.94
C GLU A 576 -2.16 -60.36 25.21
N LEU A 577 -2.85 -59.45 24.50
CA LEU A 577 -4.09 -59.70 23.75
C LEU A 577 -3.90 -59.43 22.25
N ASP A 578 -2.68 -59.58 21.73
CA ASP A 578 -2.33 -59.33 20.33
C ASP A 578 -2.73 -57.92 19.84
N GLY A 579 -2.66 -56.92 20.73
CA GLY A 579 -3.02 -55.53 20.43
C GLY A 579 -4.52 -55.25 20.44
N MET A 580 -5.37 -56.18 20.89
CA MET A 580 -6.80 -55.94 21.12
C MET A 580 -7.06 -55.41 22.54
N SER A 581 -8.17 -54.67 22.71
CA SER A 581 -8.65 -54.32 24.05
C SER A 581 -9.38 -55.49 24.72
N PRO A 582 -9.43 -55.57 26.07
CA PRO A 582 -10.19 -56.61 26.76
C PRO A 582 -11.67 -56.69 26.38
N ILE A 583 -12.27 -55.59 25.92
CA ILE A 583 -13.65 -55.57 25.41
C ILE A 583 -13.76 -56.20 24.01
N GLU A 584 -12.73 -56.09 23.18
CA GLU A 584 -12.70 -56.62 21.81
C GLU A 584 -12.27 -58.08 21.77
N ALA A 585 -11.32 -58.47 22.64
CA ALA A 585 -10.83 -59.85 22.76
C ALA A 585 -11.82 -60.79 23.49
N LEU A 586 -12.93 -60.28 24.02
CA LEU A 586 -13.87 -61.06 24.83
C LEU A 586 -14.61 -62.11 24.01
N THR A 587 -14.47 -63.37 24.41
CA THR A 587 -15.21 -64.54 23.90
C THR A 587 -15.95 -65.25 25.04
N SER A 588 -16.76 -66.27 24.72
CA SER A 588 -17.47 -67.05 25.76
C SER A 588 -16.54 -67.79 26.72
N ASP A 589 -15.32 -68.10 26.26
CA ASP A 589 -14.44 -69.06 26.94
C ASP A 589 -13.31 -68.37 27.71
N ASN A 590 -13.08 -67.07 27.48
CA ASN A 590 -11.98 -66.31 28.08
C ASN A 590 -12.44 -65.22 29.08
N GLN A 591 -13.72 -65.19 29.45
CA GLN A 591 -14.30 -64.14 30.30
C GLN A 591 -13.55 -63.97 31.64
N GLN A 592 -13.19 -65.08 32.30
CA GLN A 592 -12.48 -65.04 33.59
C GLN A 592 -11.07 -64.44 33.44
N ALA A 593 -10.35 -64.83 32.38
CA ALA A 593 -9.02 -64.30 32.08
C ALA A 593 -9.08 -62.80 31.78
N MET A 594 -10.11 -62.32 31.07
CA MET A 594 -10.31 -60.89 30.82
C MET A 594 -10.61 -60.11 32.10
N VAL A 595 -11.37 -60.69 33.05
CA VAL A 595 -11.61 -60.05 34.36
C VAL A 595 -10.30 -59.88 35.12
N GLU A 596 -9.45 -60.91 35.14
CA GLU A 596 -8.16 -60.89 35.83
C GLU A 596 -7.19 -59.87 35.19
N ALA A 597 -7.07 -59.85 33.86
CA ALA A 597 -6.26 -58.90 33.13
C ALA A 597 -6.68 -57.43 33.39
N VAL A 598 -8.00 -57.16 33.41
CA VAL A 598 -8.52 -55.82 33.69
C VAL A 598 -8.26 -55.44 35.16
N CYS A 599 -8.50 -56.34 36.10
CA CYS A 599 -8.28 -56.08 37.53
C CYS A 599 -6.80 -55.85 37.87
N GLN A 600 -5.89 -56.62 37.26
CA GLN A 600 -4.45 -56.46 37.42
C GLN A 600 -4.01 -55.08 36.95
N ALA A 601 -4.46 -54.66 35.77
CA ALA A 601 -4.05 -53.38 35.20
C ALA A 601 -4.58 -52.15 35.94
N VAL A 602 -5.81 -52.25 36.47
CA VAL A 602 -6.35 -51.22 37.36
C VAL A 602 -5.48 -51.14 38.62
N SER A 603 -5.05 -52.27 39.16
CA SER A 603 -4.20 -52.32 40.36
C SER A 603 -2.80 -51.72 40.09
N GLU A 604 -2.19 -52.03 38.95
CA GLU A 604 -0.91 -51.47 38.50
C GLU A 604 -0.98 -49.95 38.29
N ALA A 605 -2.10 -49.45 37.76
CA ALA A 605 -2.34 -48.01 37.60
C ALA A 605 -2.54 -47.27 38.93
N THR A 606 -2.88 -47.98 40.01
CA THR A 606 -3.14 -47.40 41.34
C THR A 606 -1.89 -47.37 42.24
N THR A 607 -0.79 -48.03 41.83
CA THR A 607 0.50 -47.99 42.55
C THR A 607 1.19 -46.62 42.38
N PRO A 608 1.60 -45.92 43.46
CA PRO A 608 2.20 -44.59 43.33
C PRO A 608 3.65 -44.71 42.85
N VAL A 609 3.85 -44.67 41.54
CA VAL A 609 5.15 -44.31 40.97
C VAL A 609 5.30 -42.80 41.12
N VAL A 610 6.33 -42.40 41.87
CA VAL A 610 6.74 -41.01 42.05
C VAL A 610 6.99 -40.40 40.66
N GLU A 611 6.20 -39.38 40.34
CA GLU A 611 6.15 -38.58 39.10
C GLU A 611 5.07 -38.94 38.04
N LYS A 612 4.18 -37.95 37.85
CA LYS A 612 3.27 -37.70 36.73
C LYS A 612 2.03 -38.61 36.57
N ARG A 613 1.04 -38.39 37.44
CA ARG A 613 -0.38 -38.24 37.03
C ARG A 613 -1.11 -37.41 38.06
N VAL A 614 -1.65 -36.26 37.65
CA VAL A 614 -2.51 -35.45 38.52
C VAL A 614 -3.83 -36.22 38.68
N PRO A 615 -4.31 -36.49 39.91
CA PRO A 615 -5.58 -37.16 40.10
C PRO A 615 -6.71 -36.38 39.42
N ILE A 616 -7.50 -37.05 38.57
CA ILE A 616 -8.57 -36.43 37.75
C ILE A 616 -9.56 -35.66 38.65
N ASN A 617 -9.78 -36.12 39.88
CA ASN A 617 -10.65 -35.45 40.86
C ASN A 617 -10.09 -34.12 41.43
N ARG A 618 -8.77 -33.88 41.40
CA ARG A 618 -8.18 -32.56 41.74
C ARG A 618 -8.25 -31.56 40.58
N ILE A 619 -8.64 -31.99 39.38
CA ILE A 619 -8.79 -31.13 38.21
C ILE A 619 -10.15 -30.38 38.24
N ALA A 620 -11.14 -30.88 38.99
CA ALA A 620 -12.46 -30.29 39.11
C ALA A 620 -12.49 -28.96 39.90
N GLU A 621 -11.62 -28.79 40.91
CA GLU A 621 -11.61 -27.60 41.77
C GLU A 621 -11.13 -26.32 41.02
N CYS A 622 -10.24 -26.46 40.02
CA CYS A 622 -9.73 -25.33 39.24
C CYS A 622 -10.69 -24.82 38.14
N MET A 623 -11.87 -25.41 37.95
CA MET A 623 -12.87 -24.91 36.98
C MET A 623 -13.79 -23.83 37.55
N SER A 624 -13.53 -23.33 38.77
CA SER A 624 -14.30 -22.26 39.39
C SER A 624 -13.71 -20.85 39.20
N GLU A 625 -12.55 -20.72 38.54
CA GLU A 625 -11.84 -19.44 38.36
C GLU A 625 -11.55 -19.05 36.89
N PHE A 626 -12.31 -19.56 35.90
CA PHE A 626 -12.25 -19.07 34.51
C PHE A 626 -13.63 -18.87 33.89
#